data_AF-A0A167QTR2-F1
#
_entry.id   AF-A0A167QTR2-F1
#
_cell.length_a   1.000
_cell.length_b   1.000
_cell.length_c   1.000
_cell.angle_alpha   90.00
_cell.angle_beta   90.00
_cell.angle_gamma   90.00
#
_symmetry.space_group_name_H-M   'P 1'
#
loop_
_entity.id
_entity.type
_entity.pdbx_description
1 polymer ?
#
loop_
_entity_poly.entity_id
_entity_poly.type
_entity_poly.pdbx_seq_one_letter_code
_entity_poly.pdbx_strand_id
1 'polypeptide(L)'
;MCEESNGQQGNEDSIWLKQTINNACGLYAILHAIFNSKARDMLRPASLAKTLFEACSSLPADERPLVLENSAELENLYAQVAMQGTSSVPDNPEDEVDWHYVCFAKSQASGRLYELDGDRKGPLDRGLLGPDDDALALGGLRVIREYVRHERESNDFSLMALVSQE
;
A
#
# COMPACT_ATOMS: atom_id res chain seq x y z
N MET A 1 -12.49 -1.28 19.05
CA MET A 1 -11.74 -0.06 18.65
C MET A 1 -10.39 -0.54 18.15
N CYS A 2 -10.16 -0.48 16.85
CA CYS A 2 -8.83 -0.68 16.28
C CYS A 2 -8.12 0.67 16.36
N GLU A 3 -6.99 0.72 17.05
CA GLU A 3 -6.25 1.96 17.29
C GLU A 3 -5.29 2.22 16.11
N GLU A 4 -5.27 3.46 15.63
CA GLU A 4 -4.27 3.93 14.66
C GLU A 4 -2.95 4.13 15.41
N SER A 5 -1.89 3.42 15.02
CA SER A 5 -0.59 3.59 15.66
C SER A 5 0.06 4.88 15.18
N ASN A 6 0.27 5.83 16.09
CA ASN A 6 1.10 7.00 15.84
C ASN A 6 2.55 6.51 15.75
N GLY A 7 3.20 6.65 14.59
CA GLY A 7 4.56 6.16 14.32
C GLY A 7 5.52 6.48 15.47
N GLN A 8 5.84 5.49 16.30
CA GLN A 8 6.85 5.60 17.34
C GLN A 8 8.14 4.99 16.82
N GLN A 9 9.26 5.69 17.04
CA GLN A 9 10.62 5.20 16.78
C GLN A 9 10.84 3.84 17.47
N GLY A 10 10.70 2.79 16.69
CA GLY A 10 10.75 1.39 17.06
C GLY A 10 10.54 0.59 15.78
N ASN A 11 11.09 -0.63 15.70
CA ASN A 11 11.04 -1.47 14.51
C ASN A 11 9.58 -1.64 14.03
N GLU A 12 9.17 -0.85 13.04
CA GLU A 12 7.79 -0.82 12.58
C GLU A 12 7.43 -2.17 11.98
N ASP A 13 6.31 -2.73 12.43
CA ASP A 13 5.86 -4.05 12.03
C ASP A 13 5.39 -4.10 10.56
N SER A 14 5.13 -2.93 9.97
CA SER A 14 4.77 -2.73 8.58
C SER A 14 5.37 -1.42 8.05
N ILE A 15 5.74 -1.38 6.78
CA ILE A 15 6.14 -0.15 6.08
C ILE A 15 4.88 0.51 5.53
N TRP A 16 4.42 1.55 6.21
CA TRP A 16 3.32 2.41 5.77
C TRP A 16 3.86 3.71 5.17
N LEU A 17 3.20 4.19 4.11
CA LEU A 17 3.54 5.37 3.33
C LEU A 17 2.31 6.28 3.28
N LYS A 18 2.43 7.48 3.87
CA LYS A 18 1.40 8.52 3.75
C LYS A 18 1.32 8.99 2.29
N GLN A 19 0.11 9.03 1.75
CA GLN A 19 -0.13 9.60 0.42
C GLN A 19 -0.07 11.12 0.49
N THR A 20 0.75 11.69 -0.38
CA THR A 20 0.93 13.14 -0.54
C THR A 20 0.93 13.57 -2.01
N ILE A 21 0.98 12.62 -2.94
CA ILE A 21 0.82 12.85 -4.38
C ILE A 21 -0.65 12.60 -4.73
N ASN A 22 -1.30 13.61 -5.32
CA ASN A 22 -2.71 13.53 -5.72
C ASN A 22 -2.93 12.43 -6.77
N ASN A 23 -4.07 11.74 -6.67
CA ASN A 23 -4.47 10.67 -7.59
C ASN A 23 -3.40 9.56 -7.77
N ALA A 24 -2.62 9.29 -6.72
CA ALA A 24 -1.57 8.27 -6.73
C ALA A 24 -1.86 7.07 -5.82
N CYS A 25 -3.06 6.93 -5.25
CA CYS A 25 -3.41 5.85 -4.32
C CYS A 25 -3.07 4.44 -4.85
N GLY A 26 -3.21 4.21 -6.17
CA GLY A 26 -2.79 2.97 -6.81
C GLY A 26 -1.28 2.71 -6.71
N LEU A 27 -0.44 3.73 -6.90
CA LEU A 27 1.02 3.63 -6.71
C LEU A 27 1.35 3.29 -5.25
N TYR A 28 0.74 4.00 -4.29
CA TYR A 28 0.97 3.73 -2.86
C TYR A 28 0.54 2.32 -2.48
N ALA A 29 -0.60 1.83 -2.97
CA ALA A 29 -1.06 0.46 -2.73
C ALA A 29 -0.09 -0.59 -3.31
N ILE A 30 0.50 -0.35 -4.49
CA ILE A 30 1.53 -1.21 -5.08
C ILE A 30 2.79 -1.24 -4.20
N LEU A 31 3.28 -0.07 -3.77
CA LEU A 31 4.45 0.02 -2.91
C LEU A 31 4.21 -0.66 -1.56
N HIS A 32 3.04 -0.45 -0.95
CA HIS A 32 2.62 -1.15 0.27
C HIS A 32 2.66 -2.67 0.08
N ALA A 33 2.11 -3.19 -1.02
CA ALA A 33 2.11 -4.63 -1.30
C ALA A 33 3.52 -5.20 -1.47
N ILE A 34 4.39 -4.49 -2.20
CA ILE A 34 5.78 -4.93 -2.44
C ILE A 34 6.59 -4.89 -1.15
N PHE A 35 6.59 -3.76 -0.44
CA PHE A 35 7.46 -3.52 0.72
C PHE A 35 7.08 -4.39 1.93
N ASN A 36 5.82 -4.80 2.03
CA ASN A 36 5.30 -5.63 3.12
C ASN A 36 5.13 -7.11 2.76
N SER A 37 5.63 -7.55 1.61
CA SER A 37 5.62 -8.97 1.20
C SER A 37 7.03 -9.49 0.94
N LYS A 38 7.13 -10.79 0.65
CA LYS A 38 8.40 -11.42 0.22
C LYS A 38 8.92 -10.88 -1.12
N ALA A 39 8.09 -10.15 -1.87
CA ALA A 39 8.50 -9.54 -3.14
C ALA A 39 9.62 -8.50 -2.95
N ARG A 40 9.73 -7.87 -1.76
CA ARG A 40 10.83 -6.94 -1.45
C ARG A 40 12.21 -7.57 -1.56
N ASP A 41 12.30 -8.88 -1.31
CA ASP A 41 13.55 -9.64 -1.38
C ASP A 41 13.93 -9.99 -2.83
N MET A 42 12.98 -9.84 -3.75
CA MET A 42 13.15 -10.08 -5.20
C MET A 42 13.45 -8.79 -5.98
N LEU A 43 13.47 -7.63 -5.31
CA LEU A 43 13.78 -6.35 -5.93
C LEU A 43 15.21 -6.36 -6.48
N ARG A 44 15.34 -6.02 -7.77
CA ARG A 44 16.64 -5.99 -8.44
C ARG A 44 17.55 -4.95 -7.78
N PRO A 45 18.83 -5.26 -7.52
CA PRO A 45 19.79 -4.28 -7.04
C PRO A 45 19.83 -3.04 -7.93
N ALA A 46 19.98 -1.85 -7.32
CA ALA A 46 20.01 -0.55 -8.00
C ALA A 46 18.77 -0.21 -8.84
N SER A 47 17.66 -0.95 -8.73
CA SER A 47 16.38 -0.52 -9.30
C SER A 47 15.73 0.58 -8.46
N LEU A 48 14.92 1.44 -9.08
CA LEU A 48 14.15 2.48 -8.39
C LEU A 48 13.37 1.92 -7.19
N ALA A 49 12.65 0.81 -7.38
CA ALA A 49 11.88 0.17 -6.31
C ALA A 49 12.76 -0.30 -5.14
N LYS A 50 13.98 -0.82 -5.40
CA LYS A 50 14.91 -1.22 -4.36
C LYS A 50 15.43 0.00 -3.58
N THR A 51 15.80 1.07 -4.29
CA THR A 51 16.26 2.33 -3.68
C THR A 51 15.17 2.94 -2.79
N LEU A 52 13.93 3.00 -3.28
CA LEU A 52 12.79 3.51 -2.51
C LEU A 52 12.53 2.66 -1.26
N PHE A 53 12.57 1.33 -1.39
CA PHE A 53 12.39 0.41 -0.27
C PHE A 53 13.44 0.63 0.83
N GLU A 54 14.73 0.69 0.46
CA GLU A 54 15.83 0.85 1.41
C GLU A 54 15.77 2.22 2.13
N ALA A 55 15.47 3.28 1.39
CA ALA A 55 15.31 4.62 1.94
C ALA A 55 14.13 4.68 2.92
N CYS A 56 12.95 4.19 2.51
CA CYS A 56 11.76 4.23 3.35
C CYS A 56 11.89 3.35 4.60
N SER A 57 12.55 2.19 4.49
CA SER A 57 12.78 1.27 5.61
C SER A 57 13.71 1.85 6.69
N SER A 58 14.54 2.84 6.32
CA SER A 58 15.51 3.47 7.20
C SER A 58 14.99 4.76 7.86
N LEU A 59 13.79 5.21 7.49
CA LEU A 59 13.20 6.47 7.93
C LEU A 59 11.92 6.23 8.75
N PRO A 60 11.58 7.15 9.67
CA PRO A 60 10.29 7.16 10.34
C PRO A 60 9.18 7.47 9.34
N ALA A 61 7.96 7.01 9.63
CA ALA A 61 6.83 7.06 8.70
C ALA A 61 6.48 8.48 8.18
N ASP A 62 6.71 9.52 8.97
CA ASP A 62 6.45 10.92 8.63
C ASP A 62 7.49 11.52 7.66
N GLU A 63 8.69 10.94 7.58
CA GLU A 63 9.73 11.38 6.65
C GLU A 63 9.69 10.64 5.30
N ARG A 64 9.03 9.47 5.23
CA ARG A 64 8.92 8.66 4.01
C ARG A 64 8.27 9.37 2.81
N PRO A 65 7.23 10.22 2.97
CA PRO A 65 6.62 10.92 1.84
C PRO A 65 7.62 11.75 1.05
N LEU A 66 8.55 12.41 1.73
CA LEU A 66 9.61 13.21 1.10
C LEU A 66 10.52 12.38 0.20
N VAL A 67 10.70 11.08 0.47
CA VAL A 67 11.48 10.18 -0.41
C VAL A 67 10.80 10.02 -1.76
N LEU A 68 9.47 9.89 -1.76
CA LEU A 68 8.67 9.71 -2.96
C LEU A 68 8.56 11.03 -3.73
N GLU A 69 8.25 12.13 -3.04
CA GLU A 69 8.10 13.47 -3.62
C GLU A 69 9.39 13.98 -4.28
N ASN A 70 10.56 13.67 -3.70
CA ASN A 70 11.84 14.11 -4.27
C ASN A 70 12.38 13.18 -5.38
N SER A 71 11.65 12.12 -5.73
CA SER A 71 12.08 11.18 -6.77
C SER A 71 11.54 11.57 -8.14
N ALA A 72 12.33 12.38 -8.87
CA ALA A 72 12.01 12.74 -10.25
C ALA A 72 11.89 11.52 -11.19
N GLU A 73 12.63 10.43 -10.92
CA GLU A 73 12.51 9.19 -11.69
C GLU A 73 11.14 8.53 -11.47
N LEU A 74 10.66 8.49 -10.23
CA LEU A 74 9.34 7.95 -9.88
C LEU A 74 8.23 8.78 -10.52
N GLU A 75 8.30 10.11 -10.40
CA GLU A 75 7.34 11.04 -11.00
C GLU A 75 7.23 10.80 -12.51
N ASN A 76 8.36 10.77 -13.21
CA ASN A 76 8.40 10.57 -14.66
C ASN A 76 7.83 9.20 -15.06
N LEU A 77 8.17 8.13 -14.34
CA LEU A 77 7.66 6.79 -14.63
C LEU A 77 6.15 6.70 -14.36
N TYR A 78 5.67 7.27 -13.26
CA TYR A 78 4.25 7.29 -12.91
C TYR A 78 3.44 8.05 -13.96
N ALA A 79 3.88 9.24 -14.37
CA ALA A 79 3.23 10.03 -15.41
C ALA A 79 3.13 9.28 -16.75
N GLN A 80 4.20 8.57 -17.15
CA GLN A 80 4.20 7.77 -18.38
C GLN A 80 3.19 6.61 -18.34
N VAL A 81 3.06 5.93 -17.20
CA VAL A 81 2.17 4.77 -17.06
C VAL A 81 0.72 5.21 -16.86
N ALA A 82 0.48 6.31 -16.13
CA ALA A 82 -0.86 6.86 -15.95
C ALA A 82 -1.53 7.22 -17.28
N MET A 83 -0.75 7.65 -18.28
CA MET A 83 -1.24 7.96 -19.63
C MET A 83 -1.56 6.72 -20.49
N GLN A 84 -1.20 5.50 -20.05
CA GLN A 84 -1.43 4.27 -20.82
C GLN A 84 -2.78 3.60 -20.53
N GLY A 85 -3.53 4.11 -19.54
CA GLY A 85 -4.86 3.60 -19.20
C GLY A 85 -5.87 3.77 -20.34
N THR A 86 -6.88 2.90 -20.36
CA THR A 86 -8.00 2.99 -21.31
C THR A 86 -9.16 3.86 -20.79
N SER A 87 -9.06 4.35 -19.55
CA SER A 87 -10.00 5.28 -18.95
C SER A 87 -9.67 6.72 -19.31
N SER A 88 -10.69 7.57 -19.43
CA SER A 88 -10.52 9.01 -19.52
C SER A 88 -9.83 9.53 -18.25
N VAL A 89 -8.71 10.24 -18.44
CA VAL A 89 -8.06 11.00 -17.37
C VAL A 89 -8.99 12.17 -17.00
N PRO A 90 -9.20 12.49 -15.71
CA PRO A 90 -9.95 13.67 -15.31
C PRO A 90 -9.38 14.94 -15.96
N ASP A 91 -10.24 15.88 -16.33
CA ASP A 91 -9.82 17.15 -16.94
C ASP A 91 -8.97 18.00 -15.98
N ASN A 92 -9.22 17.87 -14.67
CA ASN A 92 -8.43 18.49 -13.62
C ASN A 92 -7.78 17.41 -12.72
N PRO A 93 -6.44 17.41 -12.56
CA PRO A 93 -5.72 16.47 -11.70
C PRO A 93 -6.07 16.56 -10.21
N GLU A 94 -6.71 17.65 -9.78
CA GLU A 94 -7.16 17.88 -8.41
C GLU A 94 -8.62 17.45 -8.18
N ASP A 95 -9.33 16.98 -9.22
CA ASP A 95 -10.69 16.50 -9.04
C ASP A 95 -10.68 15.24 -8.17
N GLU A 96 -11.55 15.22 -7.15
CA GLU A 96 -11.77 14.04 -6.32
C GLU A 96 -12.36 12.92 -7.19
N VAL A 97 -11.68 11.78 -7.21
CA VAL A 97 -12.14 10.56 -7.84
C VAL A 97 -12.80 9.72 -6.75
N ASP A 98 -14.03 9.23 -6.98
CA ASP A 98 -14.78 8.39 -6.01
C ASP A 98 -14.14 7.01 -5.71
N TRP A 99 -12.96 6.74 -6.27
CA TRP A 99 -12.25 5.46 -6.22
C TRP A 99 -10.97 5.59 -5.39
N HIS A 100 -10.78 4.63 -4.48
CA HIS A 100 -9.59 4.59 -3.64
C HIS A 100 -8.97 3.20 -3.61
N TYR A 101 -7.64 3.14 -3.61
CA TYR A 101 -6.89 1.90 -3.46
C TYR A 101 -6.33 1.78 -2.05
N VAL A 102 -6.59 0.63 -1.42
CA VAL A 102 -6.05 0.24 -0.12
C VAL A 102 -5.36 -1.11 -0.23
N CYS A 103 -4.26 -1.30 0.50
CA CYS A 103 -3.51 -2.55 0.50
C CYS A 103 -3.71 -3.32 1.81
N PHE A 104 -3.88 -4.65 1.74
CA PHE A 104 -3.86 -5.54 2.89
C PHE A 104 -2.62 -6.44 2.84
N ALA A 105 -1.78 -6.41 3.86
CA ALA A 105 -0.53 -7.17 3.90
C ALA A 105 -0.26 -7.79 5.28
N LYS A 106 0.23 -9.03 5.29
CA LYS A 106 0.66 -9.72 6.52
C LYS A 106 2.09 -9.33 6.87
N SER A 107 2.31 -8.78 8.06
CA SER A 107 3.64 -8.58 8.62
C SER A 107 4.40 -9.90 8.70
N GLN A 108 5.62 -9.89 8.20
CA GLN A 108 6.54 -11.03 8.31
C GLN A 108 7.16 -11.15 9.71
N ALA A 109 7.11 -10.10 10.54
CA ALA A 109 7.69 -10.09 11.87
C ALA A 109 6.68 -10.56 12.93
N SER A 110 5.45 -10.04 12.91
CA SER A 110 4.42 -10.39 13.90
C SER A 110 3.37 -11.39 13.41
N GLY A 111 3.25 -11.58 12.09
CA GLY A 111 2.15 -12.36 11.50
C GLY A 111 0.80 -11.65 11.49
N ARG A 112 0.74 -10.37 11.87
CA ARG A 112 -0.48 -9.56 11.88
C ARG A 112 -0.83 -9.04 10.49
N LEU A 113 -2.12 -8.94 10.20
CA LEU A 113 -2.64 -8.34 8.98
C LEU A 113 -2.81 -6.84 9.19
N TYR A 114 -2.25 -6.05 8.28
CA TYR A 114 -2.40 -4.60 8.27
C TYR A 114 -3.20 -4.15 7.05
N GLU A 115 -4.09 -3.20 7.27
CA GLU A 115 -4.64 -2.34 6.24
C GLU A 115 -3.75 -1.11 6.10
N LEU A 116 -3.26 -0.89 4.89
CA LEU A 116 -2.28 0.12 4.52
C LEU A 116 -2.92 1.08 3.51
N ASP A 117 -3.48 2.14 4.06
CA ASP A 117 -4.16 3.21 3.33
C ASP A 117 -3.38 4.52 3.52
N GLY A 118 -2.93 5.12 2.41
CA GLY A 118 -2.15 6.35 2.41
C GLY A 118 -2.91 7.59 2.90
N ASP A 119 -4.26 7.58 2.87
CA ASP A 119 -5.08 8.70 3.32
C ASP A 119 -5.29 8.71 4.85
N ARG A 120 -4.99 7.59 5.51
CA ARG A 120 -5.05 7.49 6.98
C ARG A 120 -3.85 8.18 7.66
N LYS A 121 -3.81 8.10 9.00
CA LYS A 121 -2.70 8.61 9.82
C LYS A 121 -1.63 7.56 10.13
N GLY A 122 -1.86 6.32 9.70
CA GLY A 122 -0.96 5.20 9.94
C GLY A 122 -1.58 3.88 9.49
N PRO A 123 -0.84 2.77 9.62
CA PRO A 123 -1.35 1.44 9.34
C PRO A 123 -2.44 1.06 10.35
N LEU A 124 -3.45 0.32 9.89
CA LEU A 124 -4.52 -0.17 10.75
C LEU A 124 -4.36 -1.68 10.96
N ASP A 125 -4.14 -2.07 12.22
CA ASP A 125 -4.01 -3.45 12.63
C ASP A 125 -5.37 -4.17 12.57
N ARG A 126 -5.45 -5.22 11.74
CA ARG A 126 -6.63 -6.06 11.52
C ARG A 126 -6.54 -7.41 12.25
N GLY A 127 -5.52 -7.61 13.07
CA GLY A 127 -5.35 -8.78 13.93
C GLY A 127 -4.38 -9.83 13.39
N LEU A 128 -4.17 -10.88 14.17
CA LEU A 128 -3.25 -11.97 13.86
C LEU A 128 -3.84 -12.94 12.84
N LEU A 129 -3.04 -13.35 11.85
CA LEU A 129 -3.37 -14.47 10.96
C LEU A 129 -2.74 -15.77 11.45
N GLY A 130 -3.23 -16.92 10.98
CA GLY A 130 -2.59 -18.21 11.26
C GLY A 130 -1.11 -18.21 10.85
N PRO A 131 -0.27 -19.06 11.46
CA PRO A 131 1.17 -19.11 11.17
C PRO A 131 1.45 -19.30 9.68
N ASP A 132 0.71 -20.21 9.03
CA ASP A 132 0.83 -20.55 7.61
C ASP A 132 -0.11 -19.75 6.69
N ASP A 133 -0.95 -18.88 7.26
CA ASP A 133 -1.90 -18.07 6.50
C ASP A 133 -1.21 -16.85 5.88
N ASP A 134 -1.67 -16.42 4.71
CA ASP A 134 -1.39 -15.09 4.15
C ASP A 134 -2.68 -14.25 4.08
N ALA A 135 -2.60 -13.07 3.44
CA ALA A 135 -3.76 -12.20 3.28
C ALA A 135 -4.89 -12.83 2.42
N LEU A 136 -4.58 -13.85 1.61
CA LEU A 136 -5.52 -14.57 0.76
C LEU A 136 -6.09 -15.84 1.44
N ALA A 137 -5.56 -16.22 2.60
CA ALA A 137 -6.17 -17.26 3.42
C ALA A 137 -7.55 -16.83 3.95
N LEU A 138 -8.34 -17.79 4.43
CA LEU A 138 -9.72 -17.55 4.88
C LEU A 138 -9.83 -16.43 5.93
N GLY A 139 -8.85 -16.33 6.83
CA GLY A 139 -8.76 -15.27 7.83
C GLY A 139 -8.62 -13.87 7.21
N GLY A 140 -7.70 -13.71 6.26
CA GLY A 140 -7.47 -12.45 5.56
C GLY A 140 -8.63 -12.07 4.63
N LEU A 141 -9.16 -13.03 3.86
CA LEU A 141 -10.32 -12.79 3.00
C LEU A 141 -11.58 -12.40 3.78
N ARG A 142 -11.75 -12.88 5.01
CA ARG A 142 -12.86 -12.45 5.87
C ARG A 142 -12.74 -10.95 6.18
N VAL A 143 -11.55 -10.48 6.57
CA VAL A 143 -11.29 -9.06 6.85
C VAL A 143 -11.54 -8.21 5.59
N ILE A 144 -11.00 -8.63 4.44
CA ILE A 144 -11.18 -7.90 3.17
C ILE A 144 -12.68 -7.83 2.78
N ARG A 145 -13.42 -8.93 2.94
CA ARG A 145 -14.89 -8.92 2.69
C ARG A 145 -15.65 -8.02 3.64
N GLU A 146 -15.26 -7.99 4.92
CA GLU A 146 -15.86 -7.09 5.90
C GLU A 146 -15.59 -5.63 5.55
N TYR A 147 -14.38 -5.30 5.12
CA TYR A 147 -14.02 -3.97 4.62
C TYR A 147 -14.90 -3.57 3.43
N VAL A 148 -14.95 -4.39 2.38
CA VAL A 148 -15.77 -4.12 1.18
C VAL A 148 -17.26 -3.92 1.53
N ARG A 149 -17.80 -4.70 2.47
CA ARG A 149 -19.19 -4.56 2.93
C ARG A 149 -19.46 -3.30 3.74
N HIS A 150 -18.45 -2.77 4.44
CA HIS A 150 -18.61 -1.55 5.24
C HIS A 150 -18.46 -0.28 4.39
N GLU A 151 -17.53 -0.28 3.44
CA GLU A 151 -17.21 0.92 2.64
C GLU A 151 -18.21 1.21 1.51
N ARG A 152 -19.04 0.22 1.12
CA ARG A 152 -19.94 0.36 -0.03
C ARG A 152 -21.27 -0.34 0.20
N GLU A 153 -22.36 0.36 -0.17
CA GLU A 153 -23.68 -0.25 -0.39
C GLU A 153 -23.83 -0.80 -1.83
N SER A 154 -22.91 -0.47 -2.75
CA SER A 154 -22.92 -0.90 -4.15
C SER A 154 -21.88 -2.01 -4.46
N ASN A 155 -22.02 -2.66 -5.62
CA ASN A 155 -21.14 -3.76 -6.07
C ASN A 155 -19.85 -3.28 -6.77
N ASP A 156 -19.51 -2.00 -6.67
CA ASP A 156 -18.41 -1.43 -7.44
C ASP A 156 -17.09 -1.54 -6.67
N PHE A 157 -16.42 -2.67 -6.82
CA PHE A 157 -15.08 -2.88 -6.30
C PHE A 157 -14.24 -3.71 -7.26
N SER A 158 -12.91 -3.53 -7.17
CA SER A 158 -11.92 -4.38 -7.79
C SER A 158 -10.96 -4.91 -6.74
N LEU A 159 -10.46 -6.12 -6.92
CA LEU A 159 -9.47 -6.73 -6.04
C LEU A 159 -8.35 -7.32 -6.89
N MET A 160 -7.12 -6.94 -6.56
CA MET A 160 -5.90 -7.49 -7.16
C MET A 160 -5.07 -8.17 -6.08
N ALA A 161 -4.37 -9.24 -6.45
CA ALA A 161 -3.50 -9.99 -5.55
C ALA A 161 -2.08 -10.05 -6.13
N LEU A 162 -1.08 -9.68 -5.32
CA LEU A 162 0.32 -9.93 -5.64
C LEU A 162 0.66 -11.37 -5.26
N VAL A 163 0.90 -12.21 -6.26
CA VAL A 163 1.17 -13.65 -6.11
C VAL A 163 2.49 -14.03 -6.76
N SER A 164 3.08 -15.15 -6.32
CA SER A 164 4.24 -15.73 -7.01
C SER A 164 3.82 -16.19 -8.41
N GLN A 165 4.70 -15.97 -9.39
CA GLN A 165 4.55 -16.57 -10.71
C GLN A 165 4.85 -18.07 -10.62
N GLU A 166 3.96 -18.91 -11.13
CA GLU A 166 4.16 -20.37 -11.25
C GLU A 166 5.24 -20.73 -12.27
#